data_AF-A0A177Q5H4-F1
#
_entry.id   AF-A0A177Q5H4-F1
#
_cell.length_a   1.000
_cell.length_b   1.000
_cell.length_c   1.000
_cell.angle_alpha   90.00
_cell.angle_beta   90.00
_cell.angle_gamma   90.00
#
_symmetry.space_group_name_H-M   'P 1'
#
loop_
_entity.id
_entity.type
_entity.pdbx_description
1 polymer ?
#
loop_
_entity_poly.entity_id
_entity_poly.type
_entity_poly.pdbx_seq_one_letter_code
_entity_poly.pdbx_strand_id
1 'polypeptide(L)'
;MTASQKLSHLLQLADQGPALRAALAEEVAELLINWPSDYPASMRGICETLLAKAARDVDAATRARLRVQLYSDSELAARVLPRESISHNLVAAARNGGLPAVLADSLGVEGRMAQQILEDESGAALAVACKGAQIDRAAFSALALLTRPGRDRAGMVAVLDAYDSLPLSEATRVLRGWREPAPNAHVAA
;
A
#
# COMPACT_ATOMS: atom_id res chain seq x y z
N MET A 1 -8.97 26.46 24.19
CA MET A 1 -10.05 25.63 23.59
C MET A 1 -10.37 24.52 24.57
N THR A 2 -11.64 24.22 24.79
CA THR A 2 -12.04 23.08 25.64
C THR A 2 -11.90 21.75 24.89
N ALA A 3 -11.72 20.65 25.61
CA ALA A 3 -11.53 19.32 25.03
C ALA A 3 -12.61 18.94 24.01
N SER A 4 -13.86 19.26 24.33
CA SER A 4 -15.02 19.02 23.48
C SER A 4 -15.01 19.83 22.19
N GLN A 5 -14.50 21.06 22.19
CA GLN A 5 -14.41 21.89 20.99
C GLN A 5 -13.37 21.35 20.02
N LYS A 6 -12.23 20.85 20.55
CA LYS A 6 -11.18 20.24 19.74
C LYS A 6 -11.67 18.93 19.11
N LEU A 7 -12.42 18.10 19.85
CA LEU A 7 -12.98 16.85 19.31
C LEU A 7 -14.00 17.09 18.18
N SER A 8 -14.93 18.03 18.37
CA SER A 8 -15.91 18.37 17.32
C SER A 8 -15.25 18.93 16.05
N HIS A 9 -14.16 19.68 16.21
CA HIS A 9 -13.37 20.18 15.09
C HIS A 9 -12.69 19.05 14.31
N LEU A 10 -12.07 18.09 15.01
CA LEU A 10 -11.43 16.91 14.39
C LEU A 10 -12.43 16.02 13.65
N LEU A 11 -13.66 15.87 14.17
CA LEU A 11 -14.73 15.15 13.49
C LEU A 11 -15.22 15.88 12.24
N GLN A 12 -15.35 17.23 12.28
CA GLN A 12 -15.68 18.02 11.10
C GLN A 12 -14.61 17.93 10.01
N LEU A 13 -13.32 17.94 10.39
CA LEU A 13 -12.21 17.79 9.44
C LEU A 13 -12.20 16.41 8.77
N ALA A 14 -12.58 15.35 9.48
CA ALA A 14 -12.67 13.99 8.93
C ALA A 14 -13.67 13.87 7.78
N ASP A 15 -14.70 14.73 7.75
CA ASP A 15 -15.78 14.72 6.78
C ASP A 15 -15.47 15.53 5.51
N GLN A 16 -14.41 16.37 5.51
CA GLN A 16 -14.16 17.36 4.43
C GLN A 16 -13.15 16.93 3.34
N GLY A 17 -12.97 15.62 3.12
CA GLY A 17 -12.24 15.11 1.95
C GLY A 17 -10.71 15.01 2.11
N PRO A 18 -9.98 14.57 1.06
CA PRO A 18 -8.61 14.02 1.18
C PRO A 18 -7.55 15.01 1.66
N ALA A 19 -7.61 16.28 1.26
CA ALA A 19 -6.62 17.29 1.64
C ALA A 19 -6.65 17.64 3.15
N LEU A 20 -7.83 17.60 3.77
CA LEU A 20 -8.02 17.89 5.20
C LEU A 20 -7.73 16.67 6.08
N ARG A 21 -7.67 15.45 5.51
CA ARG A 21 -7.26 14.24 6.23
C ARG A 21 -5.78 14.21 6.59
N ALA A 22 -4.92 14.86 5.79
CA ALA A 22 -3.50 15.01 6.11
C ALA A 22 -3.30 15.89 7.36
N ALA A 23 -3.94 17.07 7.38
CA ALA A 23 -3.93 17.97 8.54
C ALA A 23 -4.55 17.29 9.77
N LEU A 24 -5.68 16.59 9.61
CA LEU A 24 -6.29 15.81 10.67
C LEU A 24 -5.33 14.76 11.24
N ALA A 25 -4.66 13.99 10.38
CA ALA A 25 -3.74 12.94 10.83
C ALA A 25 -2.55 13.54 11.61
N GLU A 26 -1.99 14.66 11.16
CA GLU A 26 -0.89 15.34 11.84
C GLU A 26 -1.33 15.92 13.20
N GLU A 27 -2.51 16.56 13.28
CA GLU A 27 -3.05 17.09 14.55
C GLU A 27 -3.41 16.00 15.57
N VAL A 28 -3.99 14.89 15.12
CA VAL A 28 -4.32 13.78 16.01
C VAL A 28 -3.05 13.07 16.49
N ALA A 29 -2.03 12.95 15.63
CA ALA A 29 -0.72 12.41 16.03
C ALA A 29 -0.08 13.28 17.11
N GLU A 30 -0.09 14.61 16.94
CA GLU A 30 0.44 15.54 17.96
C GLU A 30 -0.35 15.44 19.28
N LEU A 31 -1.67 15.34 19.23
CA LEU A 31 -2.51 15.16 20.42
C LEU A 31 -2.18 13.86 21.17
N LEU A 32 -1.90 12.77 20.45
CA LEU A 32 -1.57 11.47 21.06
C LEU A 32 -0.17 11.45 21.67
N ILE A 33 0.78 12.17 21.08
CA ILE A 33 2.13 12.39 21.62
C ILE A 33 2.05 13.25 22.89
N ASN A 34 1.34 14.38 22.82
CA ASN A 34 1.21 15.35 23.90
C ASN A 34 -0.16 15.28 24.55
N TRP A 35 -0.49 14.12 25.13
CA TRP A 35 -1.83 13.88 25.67
C TRP A 35 -2.12 14.79 26.88
N PRO A 36 -3.14 15.66 26.80
CA PRO A 36 -3.46 16.58 27.90
C PRO A 36 -3.96 15.84 29.15
N SER A 37 -3.60 16.33 30.33
CA SER A 37 -3.99 15.70 31.61
C SER A 37 -5.49 15.83 31.92
N ASP A 38 -6.18 16.79 31.29
CA ASP A 38 -7.62 17.01 31.39
C ASP A 38 -8.44 16.09 30.46
N TYR A 39 -7.78 15.24 29.67
CA TYR A 39 -8.45 14.34 28.73
C TYR A 39 -8.56 12.91 29.31
N PRO A 40 -9.75 12.29 29.29
CA PRO A 40 -9.93 10.94 29.81
C PRO A 40 -9.21 9.90 28.94
N ALA A 41 -8.61 8.89 29.58
CA ALA A 41 -7.89 7.81 28.89
C ALA A 41 -8.76 7.02 27.90
N SER A 42 -10.07 6.94 28.15
CA SER A 42 -11.04 6.32 27.23
C SER A 42 -11.11 7.02 25.87
N MET A 43 -10.83 8.32 25.81
CA MET A 43 -10.84 9.08 24.56
C MET A 43 -9.57 8.85 23.74
N ARG A 44 -8.48 8.39 24.37
CA ARG A 44 -7.21 8.09 23.70
C ARG A 44 -7.40 7.02 22.62
N GLY A 45 -8.11 5.93 22.94
CA GLY A 45 -8.41 4.87 21.97
C GLY A 45 -9.25 5.31 20.77
N ILE A 46 -10.14 6.29 20.97
CA ILE A 46 -10.94 6.89 19.88
C ILE A 46 -10.04 7.70 18.96
N CYS A 47 -9.14 8.52 19.53
CA CYS A 47 -8.15 9.28 18.76
C CYS A 47 -7.16 8.36 18.01
N GLU A 48 -6.71 7.25 18.62
CA GLU A 48 -5.89 6.25 17.94
C GLU A 48 -6.62 5.66 16.73
N THR A 49 -7.91 5.32 16.88
CA THR A 49 -8.74 4.78 15.78
C THR A 49 -8.93 5.81 14.67
N LEU A 50 -9.16 7.08 15.04
CA LEU A 50 -9.32 8.18 14.09
C LEU A 50 -8.04 8.40 13.29
N LEU A 51 -6.89 8.42 13.96
CA LEU A 51 -5.58 8.53 13.32
C LEU A 51 -5.33 7.35 12.38
N ALA A 52 -5.63 6.13 12.82
CA ALA A 52 -5.47 4.93 12.00
C ALA A 52 -6.32 4.98 10.72
N LYS A 53 -7.52 5.55 10.80
CA LYS A 53 -8.38 5.75 9.64
C LYS A 53 -7.85 6.85 8.74
N ALA A 54 -7.52 8.02 9.28
CA ALA A 54 -6.99 9.15 8.51
C ALA A 54 -5.68 8.78 7.80
N ALA A 55 -4.79 8.06 8.48
CA ALA A 55 -3.50 7.63 7.93
C ALA A 55 -3.61 6.71 6.70
N ARG A 56 -4.72 5.99 6.52
CA ARG A 56 -4.98 5.17 5.32
C ARG A 56 -5.32 6.01 4.09
N ASP A 57 -5.88 7.19 4.31
CA ASP A 57 -6.40 8.06 3.24
C ASP A 57 -5.41 9.17 2.83
N VAL A 58 -4.26 9.27 3.49
CA VAL A 58 -3.19 10.23 3.16
C VAL A 58 -2.11 9.61 2.28
N ASP A 59 -1.39 10.45 1.53
CA ASP A 59 -0.30 10.01 0.65
C ASP A 59 0.90 9.41 1.41
N ALA A 60 1.79 8.76 0.65
CA ALA A 60 2.97 8.10 1.19
C ALA A 60 3.93 9.06 1.90
N ALA A 61 4.06 10.30 1.40
CA ALA A 61 4.96 11.31 1.97
C ALA A 61 4.48 11.76 3.35
N THR A 62 3.18 12.03 3.49
CA THR A 62 2.51 12.38 4.73
C THR A 62 2.59 11.24 5.73
N ARG A 63 2.38 10.01 5.28
CA ARG A 63 2.54 8.85 6.17
C ARG A 63 3.98 8.62 6.64
N ALA A 64 4.97 8.92 5.80
CA ALA A 64 6.37 8.88 6.20
C ALA A 64 6.67 9.93 7.29
N ARG A 65 6.12 11.15 7.15
CA ARG A 65 6.22 12.19 8.21
C ARG A 65 5.57 11.72 9.52
N LEU A 66 4.37 11.16 9.47
CA LEU A 66 3.69 10.62 10.65
C LEU A 66 4.51 9.51 11.33
N ARG A 67 5.20 8.65 10.57
CA ARG A 67 6.11 7.63 11.13
C ARG A 67 7.27 8.23 11.89
N VAL A 68 7.86 9.32 11.38
CA VAL A 68 8.94 10.03 12.07
C VAL A 68 8.39 10.69 13.34
N GLN A 69 7.20 11.29 13.27
CA GLN A 69 6.59 11.98 14.41
C GLN A 69 6.24 11.02 15.55
N LEU A 70 5.76 9.81 15.23
CA LEU A 70 5.42 8.77 16.21
C LEU A 70 6.61 7.86 16.57
N TYR A 71 7.84 8.16 16.11
CA TYR A 71 8.99 7.30 16.32
C TYR A 71 9.30 7.04 17.80
N SER A 72 9.03 8.02 18.66
CA SER A 72 9.20 7.94 20.12
C SER A 72 8.22 7.00 20.82
N ASP A 73 7.11 6.61 20.17
CA ASP A 73 6.14 5.63 20.67
C ASP A 73 5.91 4.54 19.61
N SER A 74 6.83 3.57 19.55
CA SER A 74 6.84 2.52 18.54
C SER A 74 5.59 1.63 18.58
N GLU A 75 4.98 1.45 19.75
CA GLU A 75 3.75 0.67 19.87
C GLU A 75 2.55 1.43 19.31
N LEU A 76 2.42 2.73 19.62
CA LEU A 76 1.40 3.57 19.03
C LEU A 76 1.56 3.64 17.51
N ALA A 77 2.79 3.85 17.03
CA ALA A 77 3.11 3.88 15.61
C ALA A 77 2.69 2.59 14.90
N ALA A 78 2.91 1.42 15.52
CA ALA A 78 2.49 0.13 14.97
C ALA A 78 0.96 -0.02 14.90
N ARG A 79 0.22 0.49 15.88
CA ARG A 79 -1.25 0.45 15.92
C ARG A 79 -1.90 1.38 14.90
N VAL A 80 -1.39 2.61 14.77
CA VAL A 80 -2.04 3.67 13.96
C VAL A 80 -1.48 3.82 12.56
N LEU A 81 -0.23 3.40 12.33
CA LEU A 81 0.41 3.40 11.01
C LEU A 81 0.84 1.97 10.63
N PRO A 82 -0.10 1.01 10.56
CA PRO A 82 0.24 -0.32 10.09
C PRO A 82 0.97 -0.18 8.75
N ARG A 83 2.03 -0.98 8.56
CA ARG A 83 2.64 -1.09 7.23
C ARG A 83 1.52 -1.46 6.28
N GLU A 84 1.18 -0.53 5.40
CA GLU A 84 0.17 -0.80 4.39
C GLU A 84 0.66 -2.02 3.62
N SER A 85 -0.17 -3.05 3.55
CA SER A 85 0.23 -4.27 2.87
C SER A 85 0.49 -3.92 1.42
N ILE A 86 1.59 -4.41 0.86
CA ILE A 86 1.92 -4.26 -0.56
C ILE A 86 0.70 -4.63 -1.43
N SER A 87 -0.03 -5.68 -1.02
CA SER A 87 -1.34 -6.08 -1.55
C SER A 87 -2.36 -4.95 -1.65
N HIS A 88 -2.61 -4.22 -0.55
CA HIS A 88 -3.59 -3.14 -0.54
C HIS A 88 -3.21 -2.02 -1.51
N ASN A 89 -1.92 -1.66 -1.54
CA ASN A 89 -1.43 -0.54 -2.32
C ASN A 89 -1.49 -0.81 -3.81
N LEU A 90 -1.16 -2.04 -4.21
CA LEU A 90 -1.28 -2.48 -5.59
C LEU A 90 -2.74 -2.51 -6.05
N VAL A 91 -3.65 -3.03 -5.23
CA VAL A 91 -5.09 -3.06 -5.59
C VAL A 91 -5.66 -1.64 -5.67
N ALA A 92 -5.27 -0.74 -4.77
CA ALA A 92 -5.68 0.66 -4.82
C ALA A 92 -5.15 1.35 -6.09
N ALA A 93 -3.87 1.15 -6.45
CA ALA A 93 -3.27 1.69 -7.66
C ALA A 93 -3.89 1.10 -8.94
N ALA A 94 -4.30 -0.16 -8.92
CA ALA A 94 -5.02 -0.78 -10.04
C ALA A 94 -6.41 -0.16 -10.26
N ARG A 95 -7.08 0.31 -9.20
CA ARG A 95 -8.40 0.96 -9.29
C ARG A 95 -8.31 2.43 -9.67
N ASN A 96 -7.33 3.14 -9.11
CA ASN A 96 -7.25 4.60 -9.19
C ASN A 96 -6.23 5.11 -10.24
N GLY A 97 -5.48 4.20 -10.86
CA GLY A 97 -4.38 4.52 -11.77
C GLY A 97 -3.01 4.56 -11.07
N GLY A 98 -1.94 4.53 -11.88
CA GLY A 98 -0.56 4.54 -11.38
C GLY A 98 0.01 3.18 -11.01
N LEU A 99 -0.69 2.09 -11.34
CA LEU A 99 -0.23 0.71 -11.06
C LEU A 99 1.21 0.41 -11.52
N PRO A 100 1.68 0.80 -12.72
CA PRO A 100 3.05 0.46 -13.14
C PRO A 100 4.13 0.97 -12.19
N ALA A 101 4.01 2.21 -11.69
CA ALA A 101 4.98 2.80 -10.78
C ALA A 101 4.94 2.12 -9.40
N VAL A 102 3.74 1.89 -8.87
CA VAL A 102 3.56 1.21 -7.56
C VAL A 102 4.02 -0.25 -7.64
N LEU A 103 3.79 -0.92 -8.78
CA LEU A 103 4.24 -2.28 -9.03
C LEU A 103 5.77 -2.35 -9.10
N ALA A 104 6.41 -1.44 -9.82
CA ALA A 104 7.87 -1.35 -9.89
C ALA A 104 8.51 -1.21 -8.49
N ASP A 105 8.02 -0.24 -7.70
CA ASP A 105 8.49 0.01 -6.34
C ASP A 105 8.25 -1.19 -5.40
N SER A 106 7.04 -1.75 -5.43
CA SER A 106 6.65 -2.89 -4.59
C SER A 106 7.45 -4.15 -4.89
N LEU A 107 7.78 -4.38 -6.16
CA LEU A 107 8.52 -5.55 -6.61
C LEU A 107 10.04 -5.33 -6.58
N GLY A 108 10.51 -4.09 -6.49
CA GLY A 108 11.92 -3.72 -6.60
C GLY A 108 12.49 -3.94 -8.00
N VAL A 109 11.67 -3.78 -9.04
CA VAL A 109 12.06 -3.95 -10.45
C VAL A 109 12.05 -2.62 -11.20
N GLU A 110 12.73 -2.53 -12.33
CA GLU A 110 12.70 -1.34 -13.16
C GLU A 110 11.30 -1.08 -13.76
N GLY A 111 10.99 0.19 -14.02
CA GLY A 111 9.68 0.60 -14.58
C GLY A 111 9.34 -0.10 -15.90
N ARG A 112 10.34 -0.35 -16.78
CA ARG A 112 10.13 -1.10 -18.02
C ARG A 112 9.71 -2.55 -17.75
N MET A 113 10.31 -3.21 -16.76
CA MET A 113 9.96 -4.58 -16.38
C MET A 113 8.56 -4.64 -15.77
N ALA A 114 8.21 -3.69 -14.90
CA ALA A 114 6.86 -3.58 -14.36
C ALA A 114 5.81 -3.41 -15.48
N GLN A 115 6.13 -2.64 -16.52
CA GLN A 115 5.26 -2.48 -17.68
C GLN A 115 5.14 -3.78 -18.50
N GLN A 116 6.25 -4.49 -18.75
CA GLN A 116 6.23 -5.81 -19.40
C GLN A 116 5.38 -6.84 -18.66
N ILE A 117 5.45 -6.86 -17.31
CA ILE A 117 4.63 -7.73 -16.47
C ILE A 117 3.13 -7.45 -16.65
N LEU A 118 2.74 -6.18 -16.78
CA LEU A 118 1.35 -5.78 -16.98
C LEU A 118 0.88 -6.01 -18.43
N GLU A 119 1.79 -5.89 -19.39
CA GLU A 119 1.54 -6.08 -20.81
C GLU A 119 1.43 -7.57 -21.21
N ASP A 120 1.94 -8.49 -20.39
CA ASP A 120 1.79 -9.94 -20.60
C ASP A 120 0.32 -10.38 -20.62
N GLU A 121 -0.16 -10.72 -21.82
CA GLU A 121 -1.53 -11.13 -22.09
C GLU A 121 -1.90 -12.46 -21.44
N SER A 122 -0.92 -13.32 -21.13
CA SER A 122 -1.15 -14.58 -20.44
C SER A 122 -1.43 -14.38 -18.95
N GLY A 123 -0.98 -13.25 -18.37
CA GLY A 123 -1.02 -13.00 -16.93
C GLY A 123 -0.04 -13.84 -16.11
N ALA A 124 0.79 -14.67 -16.74
CA ALA A 124 1.76 -15.52 -16.07
C ALA A 124 2.85 -14.69 -15.39
N ALA A 125 3.34 -13.63 -16.04
CA ALA A 125 4.32 -12.71 -15.47
C ALA A 125 3.78 -12.02 -14.21
N LEU A 126 2.51 -11.60 -14.23
CA LEU A 126 1.85 -11.02 -13.06
C LEU A 126 1.71 -12.05 -11.93
N ALA A 127 1.37 -13.30 -12.25
CA ALA A 127 1.29 -14.38 -11.27
C ALA A 127 2.65 -14.65 -10.62
N VAL A 128 3.72 -14.73 -11.42
CA VAL A 128 5.10 -14.91 -10.94
C VAL A 128 5.54 -13.75 -10.06
N ALA A 129 5.33 -12.51 -10.51
CA ALA A 129 5.63 -11.31 -9.74
C ALA A 129 4.94 -11.33 -8.38
N CYS A 130 3.61 -11.55 -8.38
CA CYS A 130 2.81 -11.52 -7.16
C CYS A 130 3.18 -12.64 -6.20
N LYS A 131 3.37 -13.86 -6.70
CA LYS A 131 3.76 -15.01 -5.89
C LYS A 131 5.16 -14.81 -5.29
N GLY A 132 6.12 -14.35 -6.10
CA GLY A 132 7.49 -14.11 -5.66
C GLY A 132 7.61 -12.99 -4.61
N ALA A 133 6.72 -12.00 -4.67
CA ALA A 133 6.58 -10.93 -3.68
C ALA A 133 5.66 -11.29 -2.49
N GLN A 134 5.15 -12.53 -2.45
CA GLN A 134 4.22 -13.01 -1.42
C GLN A 134 2.94 -12.17 -1.29
N ILE A 135 2.49 -11.56 -2.39
CA ILE A 135 1.18 -10.93 -2.48
C ILE A 135 0.14 -12.04 -2.38
N ASP A 136 -0.82 -11.90 -1.47
CA ASP A 136 -1.84 -12.91 -1.21
C ASP A 136 -2.77 -13.15 -2.41
N ARG A 137 -3.43 -14.31 -2.41
CA ARG A 137 -4.31 -14.75 -3.49
C ARG A 137 -5.46 -13.79 -3.76
N ALA A 138 -6.03 -13.17 -2.73
CA ALA A 138 -7.16 -12.26 -2.91
C ALA A 138 -6.73 -10.97 -3.62
N ALA A 139 -5.58 -10.42 -3.23
CA ALA A 139 -4.99 -9.26 -3.88
C ALA A 139 -4.58 -9.57 -5.33
N PHE A 140 -3.96 -10.72 -5.59
CA PHE A 140 -3.64 -11.16 -6.94
C PHE A 140 -4.90 -11.28 -7.82
N SER A 141 -5.98 -11.86 -7.33
CA SER A 141 -7.24 -11.95 -8.09
C SER A 141 -7.81 -10.59 -8.45
N ALA A 142 -7.79 -9.65 -7.50
CA ALA A 142 -8.23 -8.29 -7.79
C ALA A 142 -7.35 -7.63 -8.86
N LEU A 143 -6.02 -7.80 -8.77
CA LEU A 143 -5.08 -7.30 -9.78
C LEU A 143 -5.34 -7.91 -11.15
N ALA A 144 -5.49 -9.23 -11.26
CA ALA A 144 -5.75 -9.92 -12.52
C ALA A 144 -7.05 -9.47 -13.21
N LEU A 145 -8.08 -9.13 -12.43
CA LEU A 145 -9.35 -8.59 -12.93
C LEU A 145 -9.22 -7.13 -13.38
N LEU A 146 -8.52 -6.31 -12.59
CA LEU A 146 -8.42 -4.87 -12.83
C LEU A 146 -7.45 -4.51 -13.96
N THR A 147 -6.39 -5.29 -14.16
CA THR A 147 -5.42 -5.04 -15.23
C THR A 147 -5.92 -5.44 -16.60
N ARG A 148 -6.90 -6.36 -16.69
CA ARG A 148 -7.43 -6.88 -17.95
C ARG A 148 -8.96 -7.04 -17.90
N PRO A 149 -9.73 -5.93 -17.97
CA PRO A 149 -11.19 -5.96 -17.87
C PRO A 149 -11.93 -6.64 -19.05
N GLY A 150 -11.23 -7.12 -20.08
CA GLY A 150 -11.80 -7.82 -21.23
C GLY A 150 -11.50 -9.32 -21.32
N ARG A 151 -10.80 -9.89 -20.34
CA ARG A 151 -10.48 -11.33 -20.34
C ARG A 151 -11.75 -12.14 -20.10
N ASP A 152 -11.93 -13.20 -20.88
CA ASP A 152 -13.06 -14.10 -20.73
C ASP A 152 -12.94 -14.94 -19.44
N ARG A 153 -14.04 -15.62 -19.09
CA ARG A 153 -14.09 -16.40 -17.84
C ARG A 153 -13.06 -17.53 -17.83
N ALA A 154 -12.86 -18.21 -18.97
CA ALA A 154 -11.92 -19.32 -19.07
C ALA A 154 -10.47 -18.86 -18.90
N GLY A 155 -10.08 -17.77 -19.57
CA GLY A 155 -8.78 -17.15 -19.37
C GLY A 155 -8.57 -16.65 -17.95
N MET A 156 -9.61 -16.09 -17.31
CA MET A 156 -9.51 -15.66 -15.92
C MET A 156 -9.23 -16.82 -14.97
N VAL A 157 -9.93 -17.95 -15.14
CA VAL A 157 -9.68 -19.17 -14.35
C VAL A 157 -8.26 -19.68 -14.56
N ALA A 158 -7.79 -19.75 -15.82
CA ALA A 158 -6.44 -20.22 -16.12
C ALA A 158 -5.34 -19.39 -15.43
N VAL A 159 -5.49 -18.07 -15.37
CA VAL A 159 -4.53 -17.18 -14.68
C VAL A 159 -4.52 -17.38 -13.17
N LEU A 160 -5.71 -17.60 -12.60
CA LEU A 160 -5.86 -17.89 -11.18
C LEU A 160 -5.24 -19.24 -10.80
N ASP A 161 -5.47 -20.27 -11.62
CA ASP A 161 -4.88 -21.60 -11.45
C ASP A 161 -3.35 -21.58 -11.63
N ALA A 162 -2.84 -20.76 -12.55
CA ALA A 162 -1.39 -20.57 -12.74
C ALA A 162 -0.73 -20.01 -11.47
N TYR A 163 -1.36 -19.05 -10.79
CA TYR A 163 -0.84 -18.53 -9.53
C TYR A 163 -0.89 -19.57 -8.40
N ASP A 164 -1.95 -20.37 -8.33
CA ASP A 164 -2.12 -21.37 -7.27
C ASP A 164 -1.13 -22.54 -7.42
N SER A 165 -0.90 -22.97 -8.66
CA SER A 165 0.03 -24.06 -9.00
C SER A 165 1.51 -23.67 -8.98
N LEU A 166 1.83 -22.37 -9.11
CA LEU A 166 3.21 -21.90 -9.14
C LEU A 166 3.91 -22.07 -7.78
N PRO A 167 5.05 -22.79 -7.73
CA PRO A 167 5.84 -22.90 -6.50
C PRO A 167 6.44 -21.56 -6.09
N LEU A 168 6.38 -21.25 -4.79
CA LEU A 168 6.93 -20.00 -4.25
C LEU A 168 8.44 -19.86 -4.54
N SER A 169 9.21 -20.94 -4.38
CA SER A 169 10.66 -20.95 -4.63
C SER A 169 11.01 -20.57 -6.07
N GLU A 170 10.23 -21.05 -7.03
CA GLU A 170 10.39 -20.74 -8.44
C GLU A 170 10.04 -19.28 -8.71
N ALA A 171 8.90 -18.82 -8.19
CA ALA A 171 8.47 -17.43 -8.34
C ALA A 171 9.48 -16.44 -7.77
N THR A 172 10.01 -16.72 -6.57
CA THR A 172 11.03 -15.89 -5.92
C THR A 172 12.34 -15.88 -6.71
N ARG A 173 12.75 -17.01 -7.31
CA ARG A 173 13.95 -17.09 -8.16
C ARG A 173 13.80 -16.23 -9.40
N VAL A 174 12.66 -16.33 -10.11
CA VAL A 174 12.41 -15.56 -11.33
C VAL A 174 12.33 -14.07 -11.00
N LEU A 175 11.58 -13.70 -9.97
CA LEU A 175 11.49 -12.30 -9.54
C LEU A 175 12.86 -11.72 -9.16
N ARG A 176 13.73 -12.50 -8.52
CA ARG A 176 15.11 -12.06 -8.22
C ARG A 176 15.87 -11.73 -9.50
N GLY A 177 15.78 -12.57 -10.53
CA GLY A 177 16.40 -12.29 -11.83
C GLY A 177 15.89 -11.02 -12.50
N TRP A 178 14.62 -10.65 -12.28
CA TRP A 178 14.05 -9.39 -12.79
C TRP A 178 14.50 -8.14 -12.04
N ARG A 179 15.01 -8.28 -10.81
CA ARG A 179 15.57 -7.18 -10.01
C ARG A 179 17.01 -6.86 -10.41
N GLU A 180 17.69 -7.81 -11.03
CA GLU A 180 19.04 -7.61 -11.52
C GLU A 180 18.98 -6.70 -12.76
N PRO A 181 19.66 -5.55 -12.75
CA PRO A 181 19.75 -4.71 -13.95
C PRO A 181 20.40 -5.54 -15.05
N ALA A 182 19.87 -5.45 -16.27
CA ALA A 182 20.41 -6.19 -17.40
C ALA A 182 21.93 -5.95 -17.48
N PRO A 183 22.77 -7.00 -17.60
CA PRO A 183 24.20 -6.81 -17.68
C PRO A 183 24.48 -5.88 -18.86
N ASN A 184 25.10 -4.73 -18.56
CA ASN A 184 25.52 -3.74 -19.54
C ASN A 184 26.13 -4.47 -20.75
N ALA A 185 25.48 -4.35 -21.91
CA ALA A 185 26.09 -4.74 -23.16
C ALA A 185 27.40 -3.97 -23.27
N HIS A 186 28.52 -4.66 -23.05
CA HIS A 186 29.85 -4.15 -23.32
C HIS A 186 29.86 -3.67 -24.77
N VAL A 187 29.81 -2.35 -24.96
CA VAL A 187 30.20 -1.72 -26.21
C VAL A 187 31.70 -1.93 -26.32
N ALA A 188 32.06 -2.96 -27.10
CA ALA A 188 33.40 -3.14 -27.61
C ALA A 188 33.78 -1.90 -28.41
N ALA A 189 34.91 -1.30 -28.06
CA ALA A 189 35.69 -0.42 -28.91
C ALA A 189 37.05 -1.10 -29.14
#